data_AF-A0A7X9GWZ5-F1
#
_entry.id   AF-A0A7X9GWZ5-F1
#
_cell.length_a   1.000
_cell.length_b   1.000
_cell.length_c   1.000
_cell.angle_alpha   90.00
_cell.angle_beta   90.00
_cell.angle_gamma   90.00
#
_symmetry.space_group_name_H-M   'P 1'
#
loop_
_entity.id
_entity.type
_entity.pdbx_description
1 polymer ?
#
loop_
_entity_poly.entity_id
_entity_poly.type
_entity_poly.pdbx_seq_one_letter_code
_entity_poly.pdbx_strand_id
1 'polypeptide(L)'
;MKIILIILIGISGGITVGSAIAAFFTLLKFVARIAQITETWDNILLYEYCMVVGAIVGSVLCYVNFNFDLNKFIIILIGILSGVFLGLFTSALAEVLNVIPVFAKKFKIKHELIYVIGALILGKLFGSLFYFLVFLKS
;
A
#
# COMPACT_ATOMS: atom_id res chain seq x y z
N MET A 1 11.01 34.31 -3.04
CA MET A 1 11.80 33.05 -2.86
C MET A 1 11.05 31.96 -2.07
N LYS A 2 10.38 32.27 -0.95
CA LYS A 2 9.64 31.26 -0.15
C LYS A 2 8.54 30.49 -0.92
N ILE A 3 7.78 31.18 -1.78
CA ILE A 3 6.66 30.58 -2.54
C ILE A 3 7.16 29.53 -3.55
N ILE A 4 8.25 29.82 -4.27
CA ILE A 4 8.88 28.87 -5.20
C ILE A 4 9.35 27.60 -4.47
N LEU A 5 9.93 27.76 -3.27
CA LEU A 5 10.37 26.64 -2.44
C LEU A 5 9.19 25.76 -1.99
N ILE A 6 8.08 26.36 -1.57
CA ILE A 6 6.87 25.62 -1.17
C ILE A 6 6.28 24.85 -2.35
N ILE A 7 6.21 25.46 -3.53
CA ILE A 7 5.74 24.80 -4.75
C ILE A 7 6.65 23.62 -5.11
N LEU A 8 7.96 23.80 -5.05
CA LEU A 8 8.93 22.75 -5.36
C LEU A 8 8.82 21.57 -4.38
N ILE A 9 8.70 21.85 -3.09
CA ILE A 9 8.52 20.82 -2.05
C ILE A 9 7.19 20.09 -2.27
N GLY A 10 6.10 20.82 -2.54
CA GLY A 10 4.78 20.24 -2.81
C GLY A 10 4.80 19.30 -4.02
N ILE A 11 5.42 19.72 -5.13
CA ILE A 11 5.57 18.90 -6.34
C ILE A 11 6.44 17.67 -6.06
N SER A 12 7.57 17.83 -5.36
CA SER A 12 8.44 16.69 -5.01
C SER A 12 7.73 15.66 -4.13
N GLY A 13 6.91 16.14 -3.17
CA GLY A 13 6.10 15.28 -2.30
C GLY A 13 5.07 14.51 -3.11
N GLY A 14 4.33 15.21 -3.97
CA GLY A 14 3.34 14.60 -4.86
C GLY A 14 3.93 13.53 -5.78
N ILE A 15 5.07 13.82 -6.42
CA ILE A 15 5.75 12.84 -7.29
C ILE A 15 6.22 11.63 -6.49
N THR A 16 6.81 11.85 -5.30
CA THR A 16 7.30 10.76 -4.44
C THR A 16 6.18 9.84 -4.00
N VAL A 17 5.06 10.40 -3.53
CA VAL A 17 3.90 9.63 -3.07
C VAL A 17 3.22 8.93 -4.24
N GLY A 18 3.02 9.60 -5.37
CA GLY A 18 2.42 9.00 -6.56
C GLY A 18 3.27 7.84 -7.12
N SER A 19 4.59 8.02 -7.19
CA SER A 19 5.52 6.97 -7.59
C SER A 19 5.50 5.79 -6.62
N ALA A 20 5.39 6.03 -5.32
CA ALA A 20 5.31 4.96 -4.32
C ALA A 20 4.03 4.13 -4.50
N ILE A 21 2.88 4.78 -4.74
CA ILE A 21 1.60 4.10 -4.97
C ILE A 21 1.64 3.28 -6.27
N ALA A 22 2.18 3.84 -7.36
CA ALA A 22 2.32 3.12 -8.63
C ALA A 22 3.27 1.91 -8.51
N ALA A 23 4.42 2.08 -7.85
CA ALA A 23 5.34 0.99 -7.56
C ALA A 23 4.69 -0.10 -6.69
N PHE A 24 3.88 0.31 -5.72
CA PHE A 24 3.17 -0.61 -4.85
C PHE A 24 2.14 -1.47 -5.61
N PHE A 25 1.31 -0.86 -6.46
CA PHE A 25 0.31 -1.59 -7.25
C PHE A 25 0.94 -2.55 -8.26
N THR A 26 2.06 -2.15 -8.87
CA THR A 26 2.80 -2.99 -9.83
C THR A 26 3.49 -4.17 -9.15
N LEU A 27 4.16 -3.95 -8.00
CA LEU A 27 4.82 -5.02 -7.23
C LEU A 27 3.85 -6.10 -6.74
N LEU A 28 2.68 -5.69 -6.25
CA LEU A 28 1.63 -6.62 -5.82
C LEU A 28 0.83 -7.23 -6.98
N LYS A 29 1.09 -6.81 -8.23
CA LYS A 29 0.36 -7.23 -9.43
C LYS A 29 -1.16 -7.05 -9.32
N PHE A 30 -1.58 -5.94 -8.71
CA PHE A 30 -2.99 -5.65 -8.45
C PHE A 30 -3.83 -5.65 -9.74
N VAL A 31 -3.34 -4.97 -10.78
CA VAL A 31 -4.01 -4.87 -12.09
C VAL A 31 -4.12 -6.25 -12.76
N ALA A 32 -3.01 -7.00 -12.81
CA ALA A 32 -2.99 -8.33 -13.44
C ALA A 32 -3.93 -9.31 -12.73
N ARG A 33 -4.04 -9.22 -11.40
CA ARG A 33 -4.93 -10.09 -10.63
C ARG A 33 -6.40 -9.79 -10.86
N ILE A 34 -6.77 -8.51 -10.92
CA ILE A 34 -8.15 -8.14 -11.23
C ILE A 34 -8.51 -8.63 -12.63
N ALA A 35 -7.66 -8.36 -13.62
CA ALA A 35 -7.84 -8.83 -15.00
C ALA A 35 -7.94 -10.36 -15.09
N GLN A 36 -7.17 -11.09 -14.28
CA GLN A 36 -7.23 -12.55 -14.19
C GLN A 36 -8.55 -13.05 -13.59
N ILE A 37 -9.06 -12.42 -12.53
CA ILE A 37 -10.31 -12.82 -11.87
C ILE A 37 -11.52 -12.50 -12.75
N THR A 38 -11.48 -11.39 -13.48
CA THR A 38 -12.57 -10.98 -14.39
C THR A 38 -12.43 -11.55 -15.80
N GLU A 39 -11.35 -12.30 -16.08
CA GLU A 39 -11.01 -12.86 -17.40
C GLU A 39 -10.94 -11.82 -18.53
N THR A 40 -10.70 -10.55 -18.20
CA THR A 40 -10.74 -9.40 -19.12
C THR A 40 -9.36 -8.78 -19.29
N TRP A 41 -8.47 -9.50 -19.97
CA TRP A 41 -7.12 -9.02 -20.30
C TRP A 41 -7.12 -7.84 -21.28
N ASP A 42 -8.17 -7.69 -22.09
CA ASP A 42 -8.27 -6.61 -23.09
C ASP A 42 -8.47 -5.22 -22.45
N ASN A 43 -8.91 -5.16 -21.19
CA ASN A 43 -9.29 -3.91 -20.51
C ASN A 43 -8.30 -3.47 -19.42
N ILE A 44 -7.03 -3.88 -19.49
CA ILE A 44 -5.99 -3.55 -18.50
C ILE A 44 -5.87 -2.03 -18.26
N LEU A 45 -5.88 -1.23 -19.34
CA LEU A 45 -5.80 0.23 -19.27
C LEU A 45 -6.93 0.83 -18.43
N LEU A 46 -8.14 0.27 -18.54
CA LEU A 46 -9.32 0.74 -17.83
C LEU A 46 -9.18 0.52 -16.32
N TYR A 47 -8.63 -0.63 -15.92
CA TYR A 47 -8.32 -0.90 -14.50
C TYR A 47 -7.24 0.04 -13.95
N GLU A 48 -6.21 0.34 -14.74
CA GLU A 48 -5.15 1.27 -14.35
C GLU A 48 -5.69 2.69 -14.16
N TYR A 49 -6.53 3.18 -15.09
CA TYR A 49 -7.19 4.47 -14.94
C TYR A 49 -8.10 4.51 -13.71
N CYS A 50 -8.89 3.46 -13.44
CA CYS A 50 -9.71 3.37 -12.24
C CYS A 50 -8.87 3.46 -10.95
N MET A 51 -7.70 2.83 -10.91
CA MET A 51 -6.78 2.92 -9.76
C MET A 51 -6.19 4.32 -9.59
N VAL A 52 -5.77 4.97 -10.70
CA VAL A 52 -5.21 6.32 -10.67
C VAL A 52 -6.27 7.32 -10.19
N VAL A 53 -7.49 7.25 -10.74
CA VAL A 53 -8.61 8.09 -10.31
C VAL A 53 -8.94 7.85 -8.84
N GLY A 54 -8.97 6.58 -8.40
CA GLY A 54 -9.18 6.23 -7.00
C GLY A 54 -8.11 6.81 -6.07
N ALA A 55 -6.84 6.78 -6.47
CA ALA A 55 -5.74 7.35 -5.70
C ALA A 55 -5.83 8.88 -5.60
N ILE A 56 -6.20 9.56 -6.68
CA ILE A 56 -6.41 11.02 -6.70
C ILE A 56 -7.57 11.39 -5.78
N VAL A 57 -8.73 10.72 -5.94
CA VAL A 57 -9.92 10.97 -5.11
C VAL A 57 -9.64 10.68 -3.65
N GLY A 58 -9.00 9.55 -3.33
CA GLY A 58 -8.62 9.20 -1.96
C GLY A 58 -7.65 10.22 -1.34
N SER A 59 -6.68 10.71 -2.11
CA SER A 59 -5.75 11.74 -1.65
C SER A 59 -6.48 13.05 -1.31
N VAL A 60 -7.43 13.47 -2.15
CA VAL A 60 -8.25 14.66 -1.87
C VAL A 60 -9.11 14.44 -0.63
N LEU A 61 -9.79 13.30 -0.51
CA LEU A 61 -10.64 12.97 0.63
C LEU A 61 -9.86 12.92 1.96
N CYS A 62 -8.59 12.52 1.96
CA CYS A 62 -7.77 12.52 3.17
C CYS A 62 -7.47 13.93 3.72
N TYR A 63 -7.35 14.94 2.86
CA TYR A 63 -7.08 16.32 3.28
C TYR A 63 -8.34 17.13 3.53
N VAL A 64 -9.44 16.73 2.90
CA VAL A 64 -10.73 17.40 3.01
C VAL A 64 -11.44 16.87 4.25
N ASN A 65 -11.46 17.67 5.33
CA ASN A 65 -12.27 17.42 6.53
C ASN A 65 -13.77 17.64 6.27
N PHE A 66 -14.33 16.99 5.26
CA PHE A 66 -15.78 16.96 5.06
C PHE A 66 -16.35 15.75 5.78
N ASN A 67 -17.21 16.02 6.76
CA ASN A 67 -18.12 15.01 7.27
C ASN A 67 -19.22 14.84 6.22
N PHE A 68 -19.10 13.80 5.41
CA PHE A 68 -20.21 13.43 4.54
C PHE A 68 -21.30 12.80 5.42
N ASP A 69 -22.45 13.46 5.52
CA ASP A 69 -23.70 12.86 6.03
C ASP A 69 -24.23 11.85 4.99
N LEU A 70 -23.50 10.74 4.83
CA LEU A 70 -23.85 9.67 3.90
C LEU A 70 -25.03 8.88 4.44
N ASN A 71 -25.95 8.55 3.55
CA ASN A 71 -27.02 7.61 3.86
C ASN A 71 -26.43 6.26 4.29
N LYS A 72 -27.03 5.63 5.29
CA LYS A 72 -26.60 4.37 5.90
C LYS A 72 -26.37 3.25 4.87
N PHE A 73 -27.15 3.24 3.79
CA PHE A 73 -26.98 2.31 2.67
C PHE A 73 -25.65 2.47 1.91
N ILE A 74 -25.20 3.70 1.70
CA ILE A 74 -23.94 3.98 0.98
C ILE A 74 -22.76 3.55 1.85
N ILE A 75 -22.84 3.78 3.16
CA ILE A 75 -21.80 3.37 4.12
C ILE A 75 -21.63 1.84 4.11
N ILE A 76 -22.73 1.08 4.08
CA ILE A 76 -22.70 -0.39 3.98
C ILE A 76 -22.01 -0.82 2.68
N LEU A 77 -22.35 -0.20 1.55
CA LEU A 77 -21.74 -0.49 0.26
C LEU A 77 -20.23 -0.22 0.29
N ILE A 78 -19.80 0.92 0.81
CA ILE A 78 -18.38 1.27 0.97
C ILE A 78 -17.66 0.26 1.87
N GLY A 79 -18.30 -0.18 2.95
CA GLY A 79 -17.76 -1.22 3.85
C GLY A 79 -17.52 -2.55 3.11
N ILE A 80 -18.46 -2.98 2.28
CA ILE A 80 -18.32 -4.19 1.47
C ILE A 80 -17.17 -4.03 0.46
N LEU A 81 -17.11 -2.91 -0.26
CA LEU A 81 -16.02 -2.62 -1.21
C LEU A 81 -14.65 -2.62 -0.51
N SER A 82 -14.56 -2.02 0.68
CA SER A 82 -13.35 -2.04 1.51
C SER A 82 -12.97 -3.46 1.92
N GLY A 83 -13.94 -4.31 2.25
CA GLY A 83 -13.71 -5.73 2.56
C GLY A 83 -13.17 -6.50 1.36
N VAL A 84 -13.74 -6.29 0.16
CA VAL A 84 -13.25 -6.89 -1.09
C VAL A 84 -11.82 -6.44 -1.39
N PHE A 85 -11.54 -5.14 -1.25
CA PHE A 85 -10.19 -4.60 -1.43
C PHE A 85 -9.19 -5.24 -0.45
N LEU A 86 -9.55 -5.33 0.84
CA LEU A 86 -8.71 -5.97 1.86
C LEU A 86 -8.48 -7.46 1.58
N GLY A 87 -9.49 -8.17 1.08
CA GLY A 87 -9.37 -9.57 0.65
C GLY A 87 -8.38 -9.74 -0.51
N LEU A 88 -8.50 -8.90 -1.55
CA LEU A 88 -7.55 -8.89 -2.66
C LEU A 88 -6.13 -8.55 -2.19
N PHE A 89 -6.02 -7.55 -1.30
CA PHE A 89 -4.76 -7.08 -0.73
C PHE A 89 -4.05 -8.17 0.07
N THR A 90 -4.77 -8.84 0.98
CA THR A 90 -4.21 -9.90 1.83
C THR A 90 -3.77 -11.11 1.01
N SER A 91 -4.57 -11.50 0.01
CA SER A 91 -4.16 -12.52 -0.96
C SER A 91 -2.90 -12.09 -1.74
N ALA A 92 -2.75 -10.80 -2.05
CA ALA A 92 -1.61 -10.29 -2.83
C ALA A 92 -0.33 -10.35 -2.01
N LEU A 93 -0.46 -9.95 -0.76
CA LEU A 93 0.62 -10.07 0.20
C LEU A 93 1.01 -11.53 0.42
N ALA A 94 0.06 -12.45 0.54
CA ALA A 94 0.35 -13.88 0.70
C ALA A 94 1.14 -14.45 -0.49
N GLU A 95 0.79 -14.09 -1.73
CA GLU A 95 1.55 -14.52 -2.92
C GLU A 95 2.98 -13.98 -2.90
N VAL A 96 3.16 -12.67 -2.63
CA VAL A 96 4.48 -12.03 -2.57
C VAL A 96 5.33 -12.59 -1.43
N LEU A 97 4.74 -12.81 -0.26
CA LEU A 97 5.41 -13.42 0.89
C LEU A 97 5.85 -14.85 0.60
N ASN A 98 5.08 -15.61 -0.19
CA ASN A 98 5.44 -16.96 -0.58
C ASN A 98 6.66 -17.00 -1.53
N VAL A 99 6.97 -15.89 -2.22
CA VAL A 99 8.16 -15.79 -3.08
C VAL A 99 9.45 -15.58 -2.27
N ILE A 100 9.39 -14.93 -1.10
CA ILE A 100 10.55 -14.68 -0.22
C ILE A 100 11.32 -15.98 0.14
N PRO A 101 10.67 -17.06 0.64
CA PRO A 101 11.37 -18.30 0.94
C PRO A 101 11.90 -19.02 -0.31
N VAL A 102 11.23 -18.86 -1.46
CA VAL A 102 11.71 -19.39 -2.75
C VAL A 102 13.01 -18.70 -3.15
N PHE A 103 13.07 -17.37 -3.06
CA PHE A 103 14.31 -16.62 -3.26
C PHE A 103 15.40 -17.02 -2.26
N ALA A 104 15.08 -17.13 -0.97
CA ALA A 104 16.06 -17.51 0.06
C ALA A 104 16.66 -18.91 -0.17
N LYS A 105 15.84 -19.88 -0.62
CA LYS A 105 16.34 -21.22 -1.04
C LYS A 105 17.23 -21.13 -2.27
N LYS A 106 16.89 -20.27 -3.24
CA LYS A 106 17.63 -20.12 -4.51
C LYS A 106 19.04 -19.55 -4.31
N PHE A 107 19.23 -18.68 -3.32
CA PHE A 107 20.55 -18.13 -2.97
C PHE A 107 21.42 -19.08 -2.11
N LYS A 108 20.96 -20.31 -1.81
CA LYS A 108 21.69 -21.29 -0.95
C LYS A 108 22.11 -20.74 0.43
N ILE A 109 21.42 -19.74 0.94
CA ILE A 109 21.69 -19.13 2.25
C ILE A 109 20.96 -19.94 3.33
N LYS A 110 21.41 -21.17 3.58
CA LYS A 110 20.83 -22.00 4.67
C LYS A 110 21.25 -21.51 6.06
N HIS A 111 22.37 -20.81 6.19
CA HIS A 111 22.91 -20.39 7.49
C HIS A 111 22.71 -18.91 7.84
N GLU A 112 22.60 -17.99 6.87
CA GLU A 112 22.46 -16.55 7.21
C GLU A 112 21.02 -16.04 7.38
N LEU A 113 20.02 -16.86 7.08
CA LEU A 113 18.60 -16.54 7.33
C LEU A 113 18.33 -16.22 8.81
N ILE A 114 19.04 -16.86 9.73
CA ILE A 114 18.96 -16.60 11.17
C ILE A 114 19.37 -15.16 11.51
N TYR A 115 20.39 -14.61 10.86
CA TYR A 115 20.83 -13.23 11.10
C TYR A 115 19.82 -12.22 10.54
N VAL A 116 19.23 -12.50 9.37
CA VAL A 116 18.18 -11.65 8.78
C VAL A 116 16.93 -11.64 9.66
N ILE A 117 16.50 -12.81 10.13
CA ILE A 117 15.35 -12.94 11.03
C ILE A 117 15.66 -12.28 12.39
N GLY A 118 16.87 -12.45 12.93
CA GLY A 118 17.31 -11.81 14.16
C GLY A 118 17.32 -10.28 14.07
N ALA A 119 17.83 -9.73 12.96
CA ALA A 119 17.81 -8.28 12.70
C ALA A 119 16.37 -7.75 12.59
N LEU A 120 15.46 -8.48 11.94
CA LEU A 120 14.04 -8.14 11.85
C LEU A 120 13.34 -8.12 13.21
N ILE A 121 13.60 -9.15 14.04
CA ILE A 121 13.02 -9.24 15.38
C ILE A 121 13.53 -8.09 16.25
N LEU A 122 14.84 -7.83 16.26
CA LEU A 122 15.43 -6.72 17.00
C LEU A 122 14.88 -5.38 16.52
N GLY A 123 14.78 -5.17 15.21
CA GLY A 123 14.17 -3.95 14.65
C GLY A 123 12.74 -3.74 15.12
N LYS A 124 11.91 -4.78 15.12
CA LYS A 124 10.54 -4.73 15.68
C LYS A 124 10.53 -4.46 17.18
N LEU A 125 11.46 -5.05 17.92
CA LEU A 125 11.53 -4.90 19.37
C LEU A 125 11.94 -3.46 19.75
N PHE A 126 12.97 -2.91 19.12
CA PHE A 126 13.36 -1.52 19.30
C PHE A 126 12.30 -0.54 18.83
N GLY A 127 11.64 -0.79 17.69
CA GLY A 127 10.54 0.04 17.21
C GLY A 127 9.35 0.06 18.17
N SER A 128 8.99 -1.09 18.74
CA SER A 128 7.94 -1.20 19.76
C SER A 128 8.32 -0.47 21.05
N LEU A 129 9.55 -0.64 21.54
CA LEU A 129 10.05 0.08 22.70
C LEU A 129 10.02 1.59 22.48
N PHE A 130 10.49 2.07 21.31
CA PHE A 130 10.47 3.49 20.97
C PHE A 130 9.05 4.05 20.94
N TYR A 131 8.11 3.33 20.32
CA TYR A 131 6.70 3.73 20.29
C TYR A 131 6.12 3.89 21.70
N PHE A 132 6.35 2.92 22.59
CA PHE A 132 5.83 2.97 23.96
C PHE A 132 6.52 4.00 24.85
N LEU A 133 7.85 4.14 24.77
CA LEU A 133 8.60 5.05 25.63
C LEU A 133 8.49 6.51 25.21
N VAL A 134 8.43 6.80 23.91
CA VAL A 134 8.51 8.18 23.39
C VAL A 134 7.14 8.67 22.96
N PHE A 135 6.35 7.85 22.26
CA PHE A 135 5.12 8.30 21.60
C PHE A 135 3.86 8.15 22.46
N LEU A 136 3.81 7.15 23.35
CA LEU A 136 2.65 6.91 24.20
C LEU A 136 2.71 7.64 25.57
N LYS A 137 3.88 8.14 25.96
CA LYS A 137 4.10 8.81 27.26
C LYS A 137 4.11 10.35 27.17
N SER A 138 4.08 10.93 25.97
CA SER A 138 3.74 12.36 25.73
C SER A 138 2.27 12.49 25.38
#